data_AF-M0JNG7-F1
#
_entry.id   AF-M0JNG7-F1
#
_cell.length_a   1.000
_cell.length_b   1.000
_cell.length_c   1.000
_cell.angle_alpha   90.00
_cell.angle_beta   90.00
_cell.angle_gamma   90.00
#
_symmetry.space_group_name_H-M   'P 1'
#
loop_
_entity.id
_entity.type
_entity.pdbx_description
1 polymer ?
#
loop_
_entity_poly.entity_id
_entity_poly.type
_entity_poly.pdbx_seq_one_letter_code
_entity_poly.pdbx_strand_id
1 'polypeptide(L)'
;MPEDNAAGTDPDEDSTPEQERQPDGGATAEGEFSEGDDETDVAEDANSEEPENPDELIDEISDSLADDGFGVFHGREFISLRENGQVAPNSTVSQQHLKGKEAVILAYNENTNEIAIIPLEQNYDRTNVYSLQWNDDRVSMSVGGFLKQNDIKPDQTMRYPPEWDEDIGNEHVPGGLVVDLDQEGEVSPVAHSGTDEDDEEVEA
;
A
#
# COMPACT_ATOMS: atom_id res chain seq x y z
N MET A 1 -16.21 31.46 -48.28
CA MET A 1 -17.24 30.40 -48.43
C MET A 1 -16.88 29.62 -49.69
N PRO A 2 -16.90 28.28 -49.70
CA PRO A 2 -17.66 27.33 -48.85
C PRO A 2 -16.71 26.50 -47.94
N GLU A 3 -17.08 25.60 -47.04
CA GLU A 3 -18.34 25.11 -46.45
C GLU A 3 -17.99 24.31 -45.17
N ASP A 4 -18.92 24.33 -44.22
CA ASP A 4 -19.11 23.44 -43.09
C ASP A 4 -18.74 21.95 -43.31
N ASN A 5 -18.26 21.29 -42.25
CA ASN A 5 -19.06 20.21 -41.69
C ASN A 5 -18.71 19.90 -40.22
N ALA A 6 -19.78 19.74 -39.46
CA ALA A 6 -19.86 19.51 -38.03
C ALA A 6 -19.80 18.03 -37.66
N ALA A 7 -19.43 17.75 -36.41
CA ALA A 7 -19.91 16.70 -35.49
C ALA A 7 -18.82 16.54 -34.41
N GLY A 8 -19.02 16.76 -33.10
CA GLY A 8 -20.23 16.60 -32.31
C GLY A 8 -20.23 15.21 -31.69
N THR A 9 -20.01 15.13 -30.36
CA THR A 9 -20.69 14.28 -29.35
C THR A 9 -19.71 13.97 -28.21
N ASP A 10 -19.85 14.72 -27.11
CA ASP A 10 -19.44 14.28 -25.77
C ASP A 10 -20.48 13.26 -25.23
N PRO A 11 -20.08 12.43 -24.26
CA PRO A 11 -20.78 11.22 -23.83
C PRO A 11 -21.77 11.52 -22.71
N ASP A 12 -22.87 10.78 -22.64
CA ASP A 12 -23.61 10.58 -21.39
C ASP A 12 -24.61 9.42 -21.53
N GLU A 13 -24.95 8.87 -20.36
CA GLU A 13 -26.07 7.99 -20.02
C GLU A 13 -25.79 6.49 -20.13
N ASP A 14 -25.50 5.84 -19.01
CA ASP A 14 -26.45 5.42 -17.95
C ASP A 14 -26.87 3.98 -18.20
N SER A 15 -26.45 3.08 -17.30
CA SER A 15 -27.09 1.79 -17.04
C SER A 15 -26.49 1.20 -15.78
N THR A 16 -26.98 1.71 -14.65
CA THR A 16 -27.05 0.93 -13.41
C THR A 16 -28.13 -0.14 -13.58
N PRO A 17 -27.91 -1.40 -13.16
CA PRO A 17 -29.01 -2.26 -12.75
C PRO A 17 -29.03 -2.45 -11.24
N GLU A 18 -30.26 -2.61 -10.78
CA GLU A 18 -30.74 -2.52 -9.42
C GLU A 18 -30.38 -3.72 -8.55
N GLN A 19 -30.50 -3.48 -7.25
CA GLN A 19 -30.53 -4.48 -6.19
C GLN A 19 -31.70 -5.46 -6.40
N GLU A 20 -31.43 -6.75 -6.24
CA GLU A 20 -32.44 -7.69 -5.72
C GLU A 20 -31.84 -8.47 -4.55
N ARG A 21 -32.21 -8.05 -3.34
CA ARG A 21 -32.23 -8.92 -2.16
C ARG A 21 -33.51 -9.75 -2.24
N GLN A 22 -33.42 -11.07 -2.17
CA GLN A 22 -34.39 -11.85 -1.41
C GLN A 22 -33.74 -13.09 -0.73
N PRO A 23 -34.26 -13.49 0.45
CA PRO A 23 -33.65 -14.47 1.35
C PRO A 23 -34.15 -15.87 1.04
N ASP A 24 -33.25 -16.85 0.99
CA ASP A 24 -33.61 -18.24 0.82
C ASP A 24 -33.53 -19.01 2.14
N GLY A 25 -34.59 -19.79 2.39
CA GLY A 25 -34.47 -21.08 3.06
C GLY A 25 -34.43 -21.08 4.58
N GLY A 26 -35.61 -21.01 5.19
CA GLY A 26 -35.82 -21.68 6.48
C GLY A 26 -35.71 -23.19 6.32
N ALA A 27 -35.02 -23.85 7.26
CA ALA A 27 -35.19 -25.26 7.55
C ALA A 27 -34.91 -25.51 9.03
N THR A 28 -36.00 -25.72 9.76
CA THR A 28 -36.05 -26.34 11.07
C THR A 28 -35.47 -27.75 11.01
N ALA A 29 -34.54 -28.07 11.92
CA ALA A 29 -34.25 -29.45 12.30
C ALA A 29 -33.96 -29.47 13.79
N GLU A 30 -34.99 -29.84 14.55
CA GLU A 30 -34.87 -30.30 15.92
C GLU A 30 -34.07 -31.61 15.91
N GLY A 31 -33.00 -31.65 16.70
CA GLY A 31 -32.14 -32.81 16.85
C GLY A 31 -31.62 -32.86 18.28
N GLU A 32 -32.46 -33.37 19.19
CA GLU A 32 -32.03 -33.81 20.51
C GLU A 32 -31.12 -35.04 20.35
N PHE A 33 -29.88 -35.00 20.87
CA PHE A 33 -29.18 -36.23 21.25
C PHE A 33 -28.09 -36.01 22.32
N SER A 34 -28.42 -36.53 23.49
CA SER A 34 -27.61 -37.20 24.52
C SER A 34 -26.36 -36.56 25.13
N GLU A 35 -26.48 -36.35 26.44
CA GLU A 35 -25.40 -36.29 27.44
C GLU A 35 -24.36 -37.41 27.28
N GLY A 36 -23.10 -37.02 27.38
CA GLY A 36 -21.94 -37.88 27.59
C GLY A 36 -20.84 -37.08 28.25
N ASP A 37 -20.75 -37.18 29.57
CA ASP A 37 -19.61 -36.74 30.38
C ASP A 37 -18.29 -37.36 29.86
N ASP A 38 -17.30 -36.53 29.56
CA ASP A 38 -15.90 -36.93 29.60
C ASP A 38 -15.08 -35.73 30.12
N GLU A 39 -14.64 -35.86 31.37
CA GLU A 39 -13.76 -34.92 32.06
C GLU A 39 -12.39 -34.91 31.38
N THR A 40 -12.00 -33.76 30.83
CA THR A 40 -10.59 -33.45 30.59
C THR A 40 -10.28 -32.09 31.20
N ASP A 41 -9.86 -32.12 32.47
CA ASP A 41 -9.06 -31.06 33.07
C ASP A 41 -7.72 -30.94 32.32
N VAL A 42 -7.59 -29.89 31.53
CA VAL A 42 -6.29 -29.28 31.23
C VAL A 42 -6.41 -27.80 31.57
N ALA A 43 -6.12 -27.49 32.82
CA ALA A 43 -5.82 -26.13 33.23
C ALA A 43 -4.42 -25.77 32.71
N GLU A 44 -4.35 -24.92 31.70
CA GLU A 44 -3.26 -23.95 31.59
C GLU A 44 -3.85 -22.56 31.43
N ASP A 45 -3.39 -21.72 32.34
CA ASP A 45 -3.77 -20.36 32.65
C ASP A 45 -3.39 -19.45 31.47
N ALA A 46 -4.33 -19.22 30.57
CA ALA A 46 -4.30 -18.05 29.69
C ALA A 46 -5.18 -17.00 30.35
N ASN A 47 -4.59 -16.17 31.20
CA ASN A 47 -5.15 -14.86 31.52
C ASN A 47 -5.06 -14.00 30.25
N SER A 48 -5.88 -14.33 29.25
CA SER A 48 -6.23 -13.44 28.17
C SER A 48 -7.25 -12.49 28.77
N GLU A 49 -6.75 -11.40 29.37
CA GLU A 49 -7.57 -10.21 29.56
C GLU A 49 -8.10 -9.86 28.17
N GLU A 50 -9.40 -10.10 27.96
CA GLU A 50 -10.07 -9.65 26.74
C GLU A 50 -9.76 -8.16 26.60
N PRO A 51 -9.10 -7.73 25.51
CA PRO A 51 -8.77 -6.32 25.35
C PRO A 51 -10.09 -5.55 25.36
N GLU A 52 -10.26 -4.68 26.35
CA GLU A 52 -11.48 -3.88 26.51
C GLU A 52 -11.65 -2.87 25.36
N ASN A 53 -10.63 -2.76 24.50
CA ASN A 53 -10.58 -1.86 23.37
C ASN A 53 -10.41 -2.63 22.05
N PRO A 54 -11.35 -2.49 21.09
CA PRO A 54 -11.25 -3.14 19.79
C PRO A 54 -10.00 -2.72 19.00
N ASP A 55 -9.44 -1.55 19.25
CA ASP A 55 -8.22 -1.08 18.58
C ASP A 55 -6.99 -1.90 19.02
N GLU A 56 -6.85 -2.20 20.31
CA GLU A 56 -5.72 -3.01 20.83
C GLU A 56 -5.77 -4.47 20.33
N LEU A 57 -6.97 -5.03 20.17
CA LEU A 57 -7.16 -6.35 19.57
C LEU A 57 -6.75 -6.37 18.09
N ILE A 58 -7.08 -5.30 17.35
CA ILE A 58 -6.72 -5.18 15.93
C ILE A 58 -5.21 -5.03 15.78
N ASP A 59 -4.55 -4.32 16.70
CA ASP A 59 -3.09 -4.16 16.71
C ASP A 59 -2.38 -5.49 17.01
N GLU A 60 -2.83 -6.27 18.01
CA GLU A 60 -2.26 -7.59 18.33
C GLU A 60 -2.42 -8.60 17.18
N ILE A 61 -3.61 -8.63 16.55
CA ILE A 61 -3.86 -9.46 15.36
C ILE A 61 -2.98 -8.99 14.20
N SER A 62 -2.77 -7.69 14.04
CA SER A 62 -1.92 -7.13 12.98
C SER A 62 -0.44 -7.48 13.16
N ASP A 63 0.07 -7.42 14.40
CA ASP A 63 1.45 -7.81 14.73
C ASP A 63 1.66 -9.32 14.53
N SER A 64 0.70 -10.16 14.95
CA SER A 64 0.80 -11.61 14.70
C SER A 64 0.79 -11.94 13.20
N LEU A 65 -0.03 -11.25 12.40
CA LEU A 65 -0.07 -11.44 10.95
C LEU A 65 1.19 -10.91 10.25
N ALA A 66 1.88 -9.94 10.84
CA ALA A 66 3.16 -9.43 10.35
C ALA A 66 4.30 -10.45 10.55
N ASP A 67 4.34 -11.14 11.71
CA ASP A 67 5.30 -12.21 11.99
C ASP A 67 5.09 -13.46 11.08
N ASP A 68 3.84 -13.75 10.71
CA ASP A 68 3.49 -14.86 9.82
C ASP A 68 3.60 -14.53 8.31
N GLY A 69 4.08 -13.34 7.95
CA GLY A 69 4.29 -12.93 6.55
C GLY A 69 3.01 -12.56 5.79
N PHE A 70 1.87 -12.42 6.47
CA PHE A 70 0.59 -11.94 5.93
C PHE A 70 0.46 -10.42 6.12
N GLY A 71 1.38 -9.66 5.54
CA GLY A 71 1.41 -8.20 5.64
C GLY A 71 0.34 -7.48 4.82
N VAL A 72 -0.95 -7.70 5.08
CA VAL A 72 -2.01 -6.76 4.65
C VAL A 72 -2.08 -5.60 5.66
N PHE A 73 -1.06 -4.76 5.48
CA PHE A 73 -0.68 -3.44 5.98
C PHE A 73 -1.69 -2.58 6.76
N HIS A 74 -1.57 -2.57 8.09
CA HIS A 74 -1.90 -1.38 8.91
C HIS A 74 -0.75 -0.89 9.82
N GLY A 75 0.27 -1.71 10.12
CA GLY A 75 1.40 -1.32 11.01
C GLY A 75 2.75 -1.02 10.34
N ARG A 76 3.23 -1.86 9.41
CA ARG A 76 4.62 -1.73 8.87
C ARG A 76 4.79 -0.53 7.95
N GLU A 77 5.81 0.30 8.21
CA GLU A 77 6.24 1.39 7.33
C GLU A 77 7.00 0.85 6.12
N PHE A 78 6.63 1.32 4.92
CA PHE A 78 7.40 1.01 3.71
C PHE A 78 7.23 2.08 2.64
N ILE A 79 8.24 2.19 1.80
CA ILE A 79 8.25 3.01 0.59
C ILE A 79 8.44 2.11 -0.62
N SER A 80 7.51 2.18 -1.55
CA SER A 80 7.59 1.43 -2.80
C SER A 80 8.32 2.24 -3.86
N LEU A 81 9.42 1.70 -4.40
CA LEU A 81 10.00 2.13 -5.67
C LEU A 81 9.37 1.29 -6.77
N ARG A 82 8.52 1.93 -7.58
CA ARG A 82 7.74 1.25 -8.62
C ARG A 82 8.48 1.25 -9.95
N GLU A 83 8.27 0.19 -10.74
CA GLU A 83 8.84 0.03 -12.08
C GLU A 83 8.46 1.20 -13.03
N ASN A 84 7.28 1.81 -12.82
CA ASN A 84 6.84 2.97 -13.61
C ASN A 84 7.58 4.28 -13.25
N GLY A 85 8.53 4.24 -12.30
CA GLY A 85 9.29 5.39 -11.86
C GLY A 85 8.57 6.25 -10.82
N GLN A 86 7.56 5.70 -10.14
CA GLN A 86 6.94 6.35 -8.98
C GLN A 86 7.61 5.90 -7.69
N VAL A 87 7.70 6.82 -6.74
CA VAL A 87 7.91 6.52 -5.33
C VAL A 87 6.57 6.65 -4.63
N ALA A 88 6.19 5.62 -3.87
CA ALA A 88 4.90 5.54 -3.21
C ALA A 88 5.06 5.01 -1.78
N PRO A 89 5.14 5.92 -0.79
CA PRO A 89 4.98 5.56 0.61
C PRO A 89 3.63 4.90 0.86
N ASN A 90 3.58 4.01 1.83
CA ASN A 90 2.31 3.47 2.29
C ASN A 90 1.50 4.51 3.10
N SER A 91 0.28 4.17 3.50
CA SER A 91 -0.59 5.08 4.25
C SER A 91 0.02 5.49 5.59
N THR A 92 0.71 4.59 6.30
CA THR A 92 1.36 4.88 7.58
C THR A 92 2.41 5.98 7.41
N VAL A 93 3.37 5.79 6.50
CA VAL A 93 4.42 6.78 6.22
C VAL A 93 3.82 8.08 5.66
N SER A 94 2.82 7.97 4.80
CA SER A 94 2.14 9.14 4.22
C SER A 94 1.52 10.01 5.31
N GLN A 95 0.79 9.41 6.24
CA GLN A 95 0.06 10.13 7.27
C GLN A 95 0.95 10.67 8.37
N GLN A 96 1.97 9.91 8.77
CA GLN A 96 2.87 10.31 9.85
C GLN A 96 3.85 11.42 9.41
N HIS A 97 4.45 11.28 8.22
CA HIS A 97 5.60 12.10 7.83
C HIS A 97 5.29 13.13 6.74
N LEU A 98 4.25 12.88 5.92
CA LEU A 98 3.98 13.69 4.73
C LEU A 98 2.66 14.46 4.77
N LYS A 99 1.77 14.16 5.72
CA LYS A 99 0.46 14.83 5.82
C LYS A 99 0.60 16.36 5.90
N GLY A 100 -0.17 17.06 5.06
CA GLY A 100 -0.13 18.52 4.97
C GLY A 100 1.09 19.09 4.24
N LYS A 101 1.93 18.24 3.64
CA LYS A 101 3.04 18.64 2.78
C LYS A 101 2.59 18.61 1.32
N GLU A 102 3.12 19.53 0.52
CA GLU A 102 2.78 19.66 -0.90
C GLU A 102 3.86 19.06 -1.83
N ALA A 103 5.09 18.95 -1.36
CA ALA A 103 6.23 18.50 -2.15
C ALA A 103 7.29 17.83 -1.28
N VAL A 104 8.27 17.21 -1.94
CA VAL A 104 9.49 16.69 -1.31
C VAL A 104 10.73 17.12 -2.09
N ILE A 105 11.87 17.19 -1.42
CA ILE A 105 13.18 17.12 -2.07
C ILE A 105 13.65 15.68 -2.05
N LEU A 106 14.18 15.20 -3.17
CA LEU A 106 14.90 13.94 -3.23
C LEU A 106 16.40 14.19 -3.36
N ALA A 107 17.18 13.43 -2.60
CA ALA A 107 18.62 13.34 -2.74
C ALA A 107 19.04 11.86 -2.73
N TYR A 108 20.08 11.54 -3.50
CA TYR A 108 20.67 10.20 -3.55
C TYR A 108 22.12 10.28 -3.07
N ASN A 109 22.50 9.35 -2.19
CA ASN A 109 23.88 9.19 -1.73
C ASN A 109 24.51 7.96 -2.37
N GLU A 110 25.37 8.18 -3.36
CA GLU A 110 26.08 7.11 -4.08
C GLU A 110 27.02 6.28 -3.19
N ASN A 111 27.44 6.80 -2.03
CA ASN A 111 28.41 6.11 -1.16
C ASN A 111 27.75 5.06 -0.27
N THR A 112 26.49 5.30 0.11
CA THR A 112 25.70 4.43 1.00
C THR A 112 24.50 3.82 0.30
N ASN A 113 24.30 4.13 -0.99
CA ASN A 113 23.17 3.67 -1.79
C ASN A 113 21.80 4.02 -1.16
N GLU A 114 21.69 5.24 -0.61
CA GLU A 114 20.50 5.70 0.11
C GLU A 114 19.77 6.83 -0.62
N ILE A 115 18.43 6.84 -0.51
CA ILE A 115 17.59 7.96 -0.93
C ILE A 115 17.09 8.70 0.30
N ALA A 116 17.31 10.02 0.35
CA ALA A 116 16.66 10.90 1.31
C ALA A 116 15.42 11.58 0.69
N ILE A 117 14.30 11.56 1.41
CA ILE A 117 13.02 12.15 1.05
C ILE A 117 12.67 13.21 2.10
N ILE A 118 12.81 14.47 1.73
CA ILE A 118 12.71 15.60 2.65
C ILE A 118 11.39 16.33 2.42
N PRO A 119 10.42 16.30 3.36
CA PRO A 119 9.11 16.88 3.17
C PRO A 119 9.12 18.41 3.18
N LEU A 120 8.35 19.03 2.27
CA LEU A 120 8.20 20.47 2.16
C LEU A 120 6.73 20.90 2.31
N GLU A 121 6.51 21.97 3.08
CA GLU A 121 5.16 22.52 3.29
C GLU A 121 4.50 23.01 2.00
N GLN A 122 5.30 23.49 1.05
CA GLN A 122 4.81 24.04 -0.20
C GLN A 122 5.66 23.56 -1.38
N ASN A 123 5.06 23.55 -2.57
CA ASN A 123 5.77 23.23 -3.80
C ASN A 123 6.64 24.41 -4.27
N TYR A 124 7.77 24.10 -4.90
CA TYR A 124 8.70 25.08 -5.47
C TYR A 124 9.09 24.67 -6.89
N ASP A 125 9.18 25.64 -7.79
CA ASP A 125 9.66 25.41 -9.16
C ASP A 125 11.19 25.23 -9.18
N ARG A 126 11.65 24.03 -8.83
CA ARG A 126 13.05 23.60 -8.83
C ARG A 126 13.20 22.15 -9.29
N THR A 127 14.33 21.85 -9.90
CA THR A 127 14.60 20.55 -10.54
C THR A 127 14.60 19.36 -9.58
N ASN A 128 14.95 19.58 -8.31
CA ASN A 128 15.04 18.55 -7.27
C ASN A 128 13.81 18.51 -6.34
N VAL A 129 12.76 19.27 -6.67
CA VAL A 129 11.51 19.32 -5.91
C VAL A 129 10.43 18.58 -6.68
N TYR A 130 9.76 17.66 -6.01
CA TYR A 130 8.74 16.79 -6.59
C TYR A 130 7.41 16.98 -5.86
N SER A 131 6.36 17.29 -6.62
CA SER A 131 5.02 17.45 -6.07
C SER A 131 4.49 16.12 -5.52
N LEU A 132 3.85 16.20 -4.36
CA LEU A 132 3.11 15.09 -3.78
C LEU A 132 1.73 14.96 -4.44
N GLN A 133 1.38 13.75 -4.86
CA GLN A 133 0.09 13.41 -5.47
C GLN A 133 -0.72 12.59 -4.46
N TRP A 134 -1.66 13.25 -3.79
CA TRP A 134 -2.52 12.66 -2.78
C TRP A 134 -3.73 11.95 -3.40
N ASN A 135 -4.04 10.77 -2.86
CA ASN A 135 -5.26 10.02 -3.10
C ASN A 135 -5.74 9.48 -1.75
N ASP A 136 -6.72 10.16 -1.16
CA ASP A 136 -7.15 10.00 0.23
C ASP A 136 -5.94 10.05 1.18
N ASP A 137 -5.65 8.94 1.86
CA ASP A 137 -4.59 8.82 2.87
C ASP A 137 -3.25 8.34 2.31
N ARG A 138 -3.14 8.21 0.98
CA ARG A 138 -1.95 7.71 0.30
C ARG A 138 -1.35 8.78 -0.58
N VAL A 139 -0.02 8.83 -0.59
CA VAL A 139 0.71 9.76 -1.45
C VAL A 139 1.59 9.00 -2.44
N SER A 140 1.76 9.59 -3.61
CA SER A 140 2.72 9.12 -4.60
C SER A 140 3.43 10.31 -5.24
N MET A 141 4.60 10.05 -5.82
CA MET A 141 5.39 11.06 -6.51
C MET A 141 6.03 10.47 -7.76
N SER A 142 5.91 11.19 -8.88
CA SER A 142 6.49 10.79 -10.16
C SER A 142 7.93 11.28 -10.25
N VAL A 143 8.88 10.37 -10.02
CA VAL A 143 10.32 10.68 -9.85
C VAL A 143 11.20 9.87 -10.80
N GLY A 144 10.61 9.30 -11.85
CA GLY A 144 11.31 8.38 -12.74
C GLY A 144 12.53 8.97 -13.44
N GLY A 145 12.55 10.29 -13.65
CA GLY A 145 13.74 11.00 -14.13
C GLY A 145 14.90 10.94 -13.14
N PHE A 146 14.63 11.12 -11.85
CA PHE A 146 15.63 11.01 -10.78
C PHE A 146 16.14 9.59 -10.63
N LEU A 147 15.25 8.59 -10.59
CA LEU A 147 15.64 7.19 -10.45
C LEU A 147 16.53 6.72 -11.61
N LYS A 148 16.19 7.11 -12.85
CA LYS A 148 17.00 6.78 -14.03
C LYS A 148 18.35 7.49 -14.06
N GLN A 149 18.41 8.76 -13.63
CA GLN A 149 19.65 9.53 -13.64
C GLN A 149 20.69 8.96 -12.67
N ASN A 150 20.24 8.33 -11.60
CA ASN A 150 21.08 7.76 -10.55
C ASN A 150 21.25 6.23 -10.68
N ASP A 151 20.71 5.61 -11.73
CA ASP A 151 20.76 4.15 -11.95
C ASP A 151 20.16 3.29 -10.82
N ILE A 152 19.14 3.83 -10.14
CA ILE A 152 18.44 3.20 -9.01
C ILE A 152 16.98 2.85 -9.33
N LYS A 153 16.64 2.81 -10.62
CA LYS A 153 15.29 2.45 -11.06
C LYS A 153 15.15 0.92 -11.02
N PRO A 154 14.24 0.35 -10.23
CA PRO A 154 14.11 -1.10 -10.18
C PRO A 154 13.36 -1.65 -11.40
N ASP A 155 13.69 -2.89 -11.77
CA ASP A 155 13.04 -3.64 -12.86
C ASP A 155 11.63 -4.12 -12.50
N GLN A 156 11.34 -4.22 -11.20
CA GLN A 156 10.04 -4.58 -10.64
C GLN A 156 9.73 -3.68 -9.43
N THR A 157 8.51 -3.69 -8.93
CA THR A 157 8.18 -2.88 -7.76
C THR A 157 8.85 -3.46 -6.51
N MET A 158 9.72 -2.67 -5.89
CA MET A 158 10.44 -3.02 -4.67
C MET A 158 9.93 -2.17 -3.50
N ARG A 159 9.80 -2.77 -2.31
CA ARG A 159 9.41 -2.10 -1.07
C ARG A 159 10.57 -2.12 -0.09
N TYR A 160 10.86 -0.95 0.46
CA TYR A 160 11.92 -0.78 1.44
C TYR A 160 11.35 -0.17 2.72
N PRO A 161 11.77 -0.63 3.91
CA PRO A 161 11.45 0.07 5.14
C PRO A 161 12.21 1.41 5.17
N PRO A 162 11.55 2.53 5.46
CA PRO A 162 12.23 3.80 5.66
C PRO A 162 12.69 3.95 7.12
N GLU A 163 13.68 4.81 7.32
CA GLU A 163 14.04 5.34 8.64
C GLU A 163 13.82 6.85 8.67
N TRP A 164 13.30 7.38 9.77
CA TRP A 164 13.20 8.83 9.96
C TRP A 164 14.51 9.35 10.56
N ASP A 165 15.12 10.32 9.88
CA ASP A 165 16.35 10.99 10.33
C ASP A 165 16.04 12.47 10.63
N GLU A 166 16.16 12.84 11.90
CA GLU A 166 15.95 14.21 12.40
C GLU A 166 17.09 15.18 12.06
N ASP A 167 18.27 14.67 11.69
CA ASP A 167 19.43 15.47 11.33
C ASP A 167 19.38 15.94 9.85
N ILE A 168 18.50 15.34 9.04
CA ILE A 168 18.34 15.70 7.63
C ILE A 168 17.49 16.96 7.47
N GLY A 169 18.03 17.92 6.70
CA GLY A 169 17.32 19.13 6.27
C GLY A 169 17.52 20.35 7.17
N ASN A 170 18.36 20.24 8.19
CA ASN A 170 18.74 21.31 9.12
C ASN A 170 17.53 21.94 9.84
N GLU A 171 17.67 23.15 10.39
CA GLU A 171 16.62 23.86 11.14
C GLU A 171 15.35 24.23 10.34
N HIS A 172 15.32 23.96 9.03
CA HIS A 172 14.23 24.37 8.13
C HIS A 172 13.14 23.31 7.96
N VAL A 173 13.43 22.05 8.26
CA VAL A 173 12.48 20.94 8.22
C VAL A 173 12.73 20.04 9.43
N PRO A 174 11.70 19.33 9.94
CA PRO A 174 11.83 18.51 11.15
C PRO A 174 12.66 17.22 10.96
N GLY A 175 13.08 16.90 9.73
CA GLY A 175 13.77 15.66 9.38
C GLY A 175 13.41 15.20 7.97
N GLY A 176 13.86 14.00 7.62
CA GLY A 176 13.55 13.34 6.36
C GLY A 176 13.50 11.82 6.48
N LEU A 177 12.85 11.17 5.52
CA LEU A 177 12.86 9.71 5.41
C LEU A 177 14.10 9.28 4.62
N VAL A 178 14.85 8.32 5.15
CA VAL A 178 15.98 7.67 4.49
C VAL A 178 15.55 6.27 4.06
N VAL A 179 15.91 5.90 2.84
CA VAL A 179 15.67 4.58 2.28
C VAL A 179 17.01 3.98 1.85
N ASP A 180 17.46 2.96 2.56
CA ASP A 180 18.62 2.15 2.19
C ASP A 180 18.23 1.16 1.08
N LEU A 181 18.88 1.26 -0.08
CA LEU A 181 18.62 0.39 -1.23
C LEU A 181 19.48 -0.89 -1.22
N ASP A 182 20.51 -0.96 -0.39
CA ASP A 182 21.31 -2.16 -0.16
C ASP A 182 20.61 -3.13 0.81
N GLN A 183 19.65 -2.64 1.59
CA GLN A 183 18.76 -3.49 2.38
C GLN A 183 17.90 -4.39 1.46
N GLU A 184 17.66 -5.64 1.89
CA GLU A 184 16.83 -6.59 1.14
C GLU A 184 15.39 -6.07 1.04
N GLY A 185 15.05 -5.48 -0.10
CA GLY A 185 13.71 -4.97 -0.39
C GLY A 185 12.72 -6.10 -0.70
N GLU A 186 11.49 -5.97 -0.24
CA GLU A 186 10.42 -6.92 -0.55
C GLU A 186 9.91 -6.67 -1.97
N VAL A 187 9.91 -7.72 -2.81
CA VAL A 187 9.28 -7.67 -4.13
C VAL A 187 7.76 -7.62 -3.95
N SER A 188 7.11 -6.57 -4.47
CA SER A 188 5.66 -6.53 -4.47
C SER A 188 5.13 -7.64 -5.38
N PRO A 189 4.23 -8.53 -4.92
CA PRO A 189 3.68 -9.57 -5.77
C PRO A 189 3.01 -8.92 -6.97
N VAL A 190 3.43 -9.32 -8.17
CA VAL A 190 2.72 -8.98 -9.40
C VAL A 190 1.36 -9.66 -9.27
N ALA A 191 0.26 -8.92 -9.39
CA ALA A 191 -1.03 -9.56 -9.59
C ALA A 191 -0.89 -10.38 -10.87
N HIS A 192 -0.76 -11.70 -10.76
CA HIS A 192 -0.89 -12.58 -11.90
C HIS A 192 -2.32 -12.41 -12.41
N SER A 193 -2.52 -11.50 -13.36
CA SER A 193 -3.63 -11.62 -14.28
C SER A 193 -3.44 -12.97 -14.94
N GLY A 194 -4.28 -13.94 -14.58
CA GLY A 194 -4.27 -15.27 -15.15
C GLY A 194 -4.44 -15.16 -16.66
N THR A 195 -3.33 -15.18 -17.37
CA THR A 195 -3.32 -15.62 -18.76
C THR A 195 -3.29 -17.14 -18.66
N ASP A 196 -4.48 -17.73 -18.60
CA ASP A 196 -4.71 -19.15 -18.88
C ASP A 196 -4.42 -19.32 -20.39
N GLU A 197 -3.15 -19.53 -20.73
CA GLU A 197 -2.70 -20.02 -22.03
C GLU A 197 -2.44 -21.51 -21.90
N ASP A 198 -3.51 -22.28 -21.69
CA ASP A 198 -3.52 -23.74 -21.84
C ASP A 198 -4.68 -24.12 -22.79
N ASP A 199 -4.46 -23.95 -24.10
CA ASP A 199 -5.13 -24.78 -25.09
C ASP A 199 -4.03 -25.46 -25.91
N GLU A 200 -3.45 -26.50 -25.30
CA GLU A 200 -2.70 -27.50 -26.05
C GLU A 200 -3.68 -28.20 -27.00
N GLU A 201 -3.47 -28.01 -28.31
CA GLU A 201 -4.06 -28.83 -29.36
C GLU A 201 -3.81 -30.32 -29.04
N VAL A 202 -4.85 -31.01 -28.57
CA VAL A 202 -4.89 -32.47 -28.61
C VAL A 202 -5.50 -32.90 -29.94
N GLU A 203 -4.63 -33.38 -30.83
CA GLU A 203 -5.02 -33.96 -32.11
C GLU A 203 -5.93 -35.20 -31.94
N ALA A 204 -6.91 -35.33 -32.83
CA ALA A 204 -7.57 -36.60 -33.16
C ALA A 204 -7.92 -36.67 -34.65
#